data_AF-A0A7S3RTM5-F1
#
_entry.id   AF-A0A7S3RTM5-F1
#
_cell.length_a   1.000
_cell.length_b   1.000
_cell.length_c   1.000
_cell.angle_alpha   90.00
_cell.angle_beta   90.00
_cell.angle_gamma   90.00
#
_symmetry.space_group_name_H-M   'P 1'
#
loop_
_entity.id
_entity.type
_entity.pdbx_description
1 polymer ?
#
loop_
_entity_poly.entity_id
_entity_poly.type
_entity_poly.pdbx_seq_one_letter_code
_entity_poly.pdbx_strand_id
1 'polypeptide(L)'
;AKLDPVGATWVFLSCAFGLGMGYLSIWVMSLISTTSYLVLTNANRFGIIFLEAYVMRSKELGPYQVIGGCIATMGAVLYGVARVESESAGRAAKADLEEADETRPLLGKDVLKRTSQ
;
A
#
# COMPACT_ATOMS: atom_id res chain seq x y z
N ALA A 1 -8.24 20.49 -37.04
CA ALA A 1 -9.36 20.02 -36.21
C ALA A 1 -9.55 21.02 -35.06
N LYS A 2 -10.68 21.73 -34.99
CA LYS A 2 -10.99 22.60 -33.86
C LYS A 2 -11.48 21.70 -32.71
N LEU A 3 -10.80 21.76 -31.57
CA LEU A 3 -11.27 21.10 -30.36
C LEU A 3 -12.57 21.78 -29.92
N ASP A 4 -13.64 21.00 -29.87
CA ASP A 4 -14.88 21.45 -29.25
C ASP A 4 -14.58 21.82 -27.78
N PRO A 5 -15.10 22.94 -27.25
CA PRO A 5 -14.83 23.38 -25.88
C PRO A 5 -15.13 22.27 -24.85
N VAL A 6 -16.14 21.43 -25.09
CA VAL A 6 -16.44 20.27 -24.23
C VAL A 6 -15.32 19.22 -24.28
N GLY A 7 -14.76 18.98 -25.47
CA GLY A 7 -13.62 18.09 -25.65
C GLY A 7 -12.36 18.60 -24.98
N ALA A 8 -12.10 19.91 -25.05
CA ALA A 8 -10.97 20.53 -24.37
C ALA A 8 -11.06 20.39 -22.84
N THR A 9 -12.25 20.59 -22.27
CA THR A 9 -12.49 20.40 -20.83
C THR A 9 -12.29 18.94 -20.42
N TRP A 10 -12.76 17.99 -21.22
CA TRP A 10 -12.56 16.55 -20.95
C TRP A 10 -11.08 16.15 -20.95
N VAL A 11 -10.30 16.68 -21.89
CA VAL A 11 -8.86 16.44 -21.95
C VAL A 11 -8.17 17.02 -20.72
N PHE A 12 -8.51 18.26 -20.35
CA PHE A 12 -7.93 18.90 -19.17
C PHE A 12 -8.25 18.12 -17.87
N LEU A 13 -9.49 17.68 -17.69
CA LEU A 13 -9.91 16.84 -16.57
C LEU A 13 -9.14 15.51 -16.53
N SER A 14 -8.95 14.87 -17.69
CA SER A 14 -8.20 13.62 -17.80
C SER A 14 -6.73 13.80 -17.41
N CYS A 15 -6.11 14.91 -17.83
CA CYS A 15 -4.75 15.27 -17.43
C CYS A 15 -4.65 15.55 -15.93
N ALA A 16 -5.58 16.32 -15.35
CA ALA A 16 -5.61 16.60 -13.92
C ALA A 16 -5.77 15.32 -13.09
N PHE A 17 -6.66 14.42 -13.52
CA PHE A 17 -6.86 13.13 -12.84
C PHE A 17 -5.63 12.22 -12.96
N GLY A 18 -4.97 12.21 -14.13
CA GLY A 18 -3.71 11.51 -14.33
C GLY A 18 -2.58 12.00 -13.42
N LEU A 19 -2.43 13.33 -13.29
CA LEU A 19 -1.48 13.94 -12.37
C LEU A 19 -1.80 13.59 -10.91
N GLY A 20 -3.08 13.65 -10.52
CA GLY A 20 -3.55 13.28 -9.19
C GLY A 20 -3.24 11.82 -8.85
N MET A 21 -3.56 10.89 -9.76
CA MET A 21 -3.24 9.46 -9.59
C MET A 21 -1.73 9.22 -9.48
N GLY A 22 -0.92 9.91 -10.29
CA GLY A 22 0.55 9.82 -10.23
C GLY A 22 1.12 10.28 -8.88
N TYR A 23 0.64 11.42 -8.37
CA TYR A 23 1.08 11.94 -7.07
C TYR A 23 0.67 11.01 -5.92
N LEU A 24 -0.59 10.55 -5.89
CA LEU A 24 -1.09 9.58 -4.91
C LEU A 24 -0.29 8.27 -4.93
N SER A 25 0.08 7.79 -6.12
CA SER A 25 0.89 6.58 -6.28
C SER A 25 2.24 6.70 -5.55
N ILE A 26 2.95 7.80 -5.76
CA ILE A 26 4.25 8.07 -5.15
C ILE A 26 4.10 8.28 -3.64
N TRP A 27 3.07 9.02 -3.23
CA TRP A 27 2.81 9.28 -1.82
C TRP A 27 2.49 8.00 -1.05
N VAL A 28 1.68 7.10 -1.61
CA VAL A 28 1.39 5.79 -1.00
C VAL A 28 2.66 4.93 -0.95
N MET A 29 3.48 4.90 -2.01
CA MET A 29 4.79 4.21 -1.96
C MET A 29 5.75 4.78 -0.89
N SER A 30 5.54 6.01 -0.42
CA SER A 30 6.30 6.56 0.71
C SER A 30 5.76 6.10 2.07
N LEU A 31 4.51 5.68 2.16
CA LEU A 31 3.84 5.23 3.39
C LEU A 31 3.94 3.70 3.57
N ILE A 32 3.99 2.96 2.46
CA ILE A 32 4.10 1.49 2.44
C ILE A 32 5.24 1.05 1.54
N SER A 33 5.72 -0.19 1.70
CA SER A 33 6.73 -0.75 0.78
C SER A 33 6.17 -0.94 -0.64
N THR A 34 7.02 -0.79 -1.65
CA THR A 34 6.73 -0.98 -3.08
C THR A 34 5.99 -2.30 -3.38
N THR A 35 6.32 -3.37 -2.67
CA THR A 35 5.68 -4.68 -2.83
C THR A 35 4.21 -4.66 -2.41
N SER A 36 3.91 -3.99 -1.29
CA SER A 36 2.54 -3.82 -0.79
C SER A 36 1.72 -2.88 -1.66
N TYR A 37 2.36 -1.87 -2.27
CA TYR A 37 1.73 -0.99 -3.25
C TYR A 37 1.32 -1.71 -4.54
N LEU A 38 2.17 -2.63 -5.03
CA LEU A 38 1.86 -3.42 -6.23
C LEU A 38 0.65 -4.34 -6.01
N VAL A 39 0.52 -4.91 -4.82
CA VAL A 39 -0.65 -5.73 -4.46
C VAL A 39 -1.91 -4.89 -4.29
N LEU A 40 -1.79 -3.72 -3.64
CA LEU A 40 -2.90 -2.78 -3.46
C LEU A 40 -3.46 -2.27 -4.79
N THR A 41 -2.58 -1.92 -5.73
CA THR A 41 -3.00 -1.48 -7.08
C THR A 41 -3.62 -2.60 -7.89
N ASN A 42 -3.21 -3.85 -7.68
CA ASN A 42 -3.85 -5.03 -8.26
C ASN A 42 -5.27 -5.23 -7.69
N ALA A 43 -5.43 -5.10 -6.37
CA ALA A 43 -6.74 -5.15 -5.71
C ALA A 43 -7.69 -4.03 -6.18
N ASN A 44 -7.19 -2.81 -6.36
CA ASN A 44 -7.98 -1.66 -6.83
C ASN A 44 -8.62 -1.88 -8.20
N ARG A 45 -7.98 -2.66 -9.08
CA ARG A 45 -8.55 -3.01 -10.40
C ARG A 45 -9.82 -3.85 -10.28
N PHE A 46 -9.98 -4.63 -9.20
CA PHE A 46 -11.21 -5.39 -8.94
C PHE A 46 -12.37 -4.52 -8.50
N GLY A 47 -12.11 -3.41 -7.80
CA GLY A 47 -13.13 -2.42 -7.48
C GLY A 47 -13.76 -1.80 -8.73
N ILE A 48 -12.94 -1.51 -9.74
CA ILE A 48 -13.41 -0.99 -11.04
C ILE A 48 -14.21 -2.05 -11.80
N ILE A 49 -13.76 -3.32 -11.81
CA ILE A 49 -14.49 -4.42 -12.45
C ILE A 49 -15.86 -4.66 -11.80
N PHE A 50 -15.93 -4.59 -10.46
CA PHE A 50 -17.20 -4.69 -9.73
C PHE A 50 -18.14 -3.53 -10.07
N LEU A 51 -17.60 -2.30 -10.15
CA LEU A 51 -18.38 -1.12 -10.54
C LEU A 51 -18.89 -1.25 -11.99
N GLU A 52 -18.07 -1.70 -12.93
CA GLU A 52 -18.44 -1.88 -14.34
C GLU A 52 -19.54 -2.95 -14.49
N ALA A 53 -19.42 -4.07 -13.76
CA ALA A 53 -20.37 -5.16 -13.79
C ALA A 53 -21.72 -4.81 -13.14
N TYR A 54 -21.70 -4.12 -12.00
CA TYR A 54 -22.89 -3.88 -11.20
C TYR A 54 -23.59 -2.55 -11.53
N VAL A 55 -22.82 -1.49 -11.79
CA VAL A 55 -23.36 -0.13 -12.04
C VAL A 55 -23.57 0.14 -13.52
N MET A 56 -22.60 -0.20 -14.39
CA MET A 56 -22.71 0.11 -15.82
C MET A 56 -23.45 -0.98 -16.62
N ARG A 57 -23.56 -2.22 -16.13
CA ARG A 57 -24.17 -3.40 -16.82
C ARG A 57 -23.82 -3.54 -18.31
N SER A 58 -22.71 -2.95 -18.74
CA SER A 58 -22.40 -2.74 -20.16
C SER A 58 -21.59 -3.89 -20.76
N LYS A 59 -21.02 -4.75 -19.92
CA LYS A 59 -20.25 -5.94 -20.34
C LYS A 59 -20.73 -7.19 -19.62
N GLU A 60 -20.93 -8.24 -20.40
CA GLU A 60 -21.05 -9.59 -19.86
C GLU A 60 -19.66 -10.09 -19.46
N LEU A 61 -19.43 -10.19 -18.15
CA LEU A 61 -18.21 -10.78 -17.61
C LEU A 61 -18.19 -12.27 -17.93
N GLY A 62 -17.20 -12.70 -18.72
CA GLY A 62 -16.98 -14.11 -18.97
C GLY A 62 -16.56 -14.85 -17.68
N PRO A 63 -16.93 -16.12 -17.50
CA PRO A 63 -16.67 -16.88 -16.27
C PRO A 63 -15.17 -16.93 -15.91
N TYR A 64 -14.28 -16.93 -16.90
CA TYR A 64 -12.83 -16.87 -16.69
C TYR A 64 -12.33 -15.56 -16.08
N GLN A 65 -12.98 -14.43 -16.38
CA GLN A 65 -12.62 -13.12 -15.81
C GLN A 65 -13.02 -13.04 -14.33
N VAL A 66 -14.16 -13.66 -13.99
CA VAL A 66 -14.62 -13.77 -12.60
C VAL A 66 -13.67 -14.64 -11.78
N ILE A 67 -13.28 -15.82 -12.31
CA ILE A 67 -12.33 -16.72 -11.64
C ILE A 67 -10.97 -16.04 -11.44
N GLY A 68 -10.43 -15.41 -12.50
CA GLY A 68 -9.19 -14.65 -12.42
C GLY A 68 -9.26 -13.53 -11.38
N GLY A 69 -10.41 -12.89 -11.24
CA GLY A 69 -10.61 -11.85 -10.24
C GLY A 69 -10.75 -12.33 -8.81
N CYS A 70 -11.40 -13.48 -8.60
CA CYS A 70 -11.43 -14.13 -7.30
C CYS A 70 -10.02 -14.53 -6.84
N ILE A 71 -9.21 -15.14 -7.72
CA ILE A 71 -7.83 -15.56 -7.39
C ILE A 71 -6.97 -14.36 -7.01
N ALA A 72 -7.03 -13.29 -7.80
CA ALA A 72 -6.22 -12.10 -7.54
C ALA A 72 -6.70 -11.33 -6.30
N THR A 73 -8.00 -11.28 -6.01
CA THR A 73 -8.53 -10.72 -4.76
C THR A 73 -8.08 -11.53 -3.55
N MET A 74 -8.16 -12.87 -3.62
CA MET A 74 -7.66 -13.75 -2.56
C MET A 74 -6.15 -13.58 -2.34
N GLY A 75 -5.37 -13.50 -3.42
CA GLY A 75 -3.92 -13.25 -3.33
C GLY A 75 -3.60 -11.91 -2.67
N ALA A 76 -4.39 -10.87 -2.94
CA ALA A 76 -4.22 -9.57 -2.32
C ALA A 76 -4.54 -9.59 -0.81
N VAL A 77 -5.63 -10.26 -0.42
CA VAL A 77 -6.00 -10.44 1.00
C VAL A 77 -4.95 -11.26 1.73
N LEU A 78 -4.51 -12.38 1.15
CA LEU A 78 -3.49 -13.26 1.75
C LEU A 78 -2.17 -12.52 1.97
N TYR A 79 -1.72 -11.75 0.97
CA TYR A 79 -0.53 -10.94 1.10
C TYR A 79 -0.71 -9.86 2.19
N GLY A 80 -1.89 -9.24 2.28
CA GLY A 80 -2.22 -8.28 3.34
C GLY A 80 -2.08 -8.88 4.74
N VAL A 81 -2.64 -10.07 4.96
CA VAL A 81 -2.55 -10.79 6.24
C VAL A 81 -1.09 -11.17 6.57
N ALA A 82 -0.35 -11.72 5.61
CA ALA A 82 1.06 -12.07 5.81
C ALA A 82 1.93 -10.85 6.14
N ARG A 83 1.58 -9.68 5.59
CA ARG A 83 2.26 -8.40 5.90
C ARG A 83 2.01 -7.94 7.33
N VAL A 84 0.77 -8.04 7.82
CA VAL A 84 0.40 -7.69 9.20
C VAL A 84 1.15 -8.57 10.19
N GLU A 85 1.23 -9.87 9.91
CA GLU A 85 1.98 -10.82 10.75
C GLU A 85 3.47 -10.48 10.78
N SER A 86 4.05 -10.16 9.62
CA SER A 86 5.46 -9.75 9.51
C SER A 86 5.76 -8.43 10.23
N GLU A 87 4.86 -7.44 10.19
CA GLU A 87 5.02 -6.19 10.93
C GLU A 87 4.85 -6.38 12.44
N SER A 88 3.94 -7.26 12.87
CA SER A 88 3.76 -7.56 14.29
C SER A 88 4.99 -8.26 14.88
N ALA A 89 5.58 -9.21 14.16
CA ALA A 89 6.84 -9.85 14.55
C ALA A 89 8.03 -8.87 14.53
N GLY A 90 8.07 -7.95 13.55
CA GLY A 90 9.10 -6.91 13.46
C GLY A 90 9.02 -5.85 14.57
N ARG A 91 7.82 -5.51 15.05
CA ARG A 91 7.63 -4.61 16.20
C ARG A 91 8.03 -5.26 17.52
N ALA A 92 7.72 -6.55 17.72
CA ALA A 92 8.18 -7.28 18.89
C ALA A 92 9.72 -7.32 18.94
N ALA A 93 10.37 -7.67 17.82
CA ALA A 93 11.83 -7.67 17.74
C ALA A 93 12.47 -6.28 17.93
N LYS A 94 11.80 -5.20 17.51
CA LYS A 94 12.26 -3.82 17.77
C LYS A 94 12.08 -3.42 19.22
N ALA A 95 10.97 -3.79 19.86
CA ALA A 95 10.74 -3.55 21.28
C ALA A 95 11.79 -4.26 22.15
N ASP A 96 12.15 -5.51 21.81
CA ASP A 96 13.19 -6.28 22.50
C ASP A 96 14.58 -5.62 22.35
N LEU A 97 14.87 -5.00 21.20
CA LEU A 97 16.11 -4.26 20.95
C LEU A 97 16.13 -2.89 21.65
N GLU A 98 14.99 -2.21 21.75
CA GLU A 98 14.84 -0.92 22.45
C GLU A 98 14.97 -1.11 23.97
N GLU A 99 14.39 -2.19 24.51
CA GLU A 99 14.55 -2.59 25.91
C GLU A 99 16.01 -3.00 26.23
N ALA A 100 16.68 -3.68 25.29
CA ALA A 100 18.10 -4.00 25.41
C ALA A 100 19.04 -2.77 25.32
N ASP A 101 18.65 -1.72 24.56
CA ASP A 101 19.42 -0.48 24.45
C ASP A 101 19.23 0.42 25.69
N GLU A 102 18.02 0.50 26.25
CA GLU A 102 17.73 1.26 27.49
C GLU A 102 18.45 0.68 28.72
N THR A 103 18.80 -0.61 28.71
CA THR A 103 19.51 -1.27 29.81
C THR A 103 21.04 -1.03 29.79
N ARG A 104 21.62 -0.63 28.64
CA ARG A 104 23.06 -0.37 28.46
C ARG A 104 23.61 0.95 29.05
N PRO A 105 22.88 2.08 29.13
CA PRO A 105 23.41 3.32 29.71
C PRO A 105 23.62 3.28 31.23
N LEU A 106 23.00 2.36 31.97
CA LEU A 106 23.18 2.21 33.42
C LEU A 106 24.44 1.42 33.79
N LEU A 107 24.88 0.46 32.96
CA LEU A 107 26.10 -0.30 33.22
C LEU A 107 27.38 0.55 33.03
N GLY A 108 27.34 1.58 32.18
CA GLY A 108 28.49 2.44 31.90
C GLY A 108 28.77 3.50 32.98
N LYS A 109 27.72 4.04 33.62
CA LYS A 109 27.86 5.12 34.60
C LYS A 109 28.31 4.61 35.98
N ASP A 110 27.89 3.42 36.39
CA ASP A 110 28.28 2.83 37.68
C ASP A 110 29.70 2.24 37.67
N VAL A 111 30.16 1.71 36.53
CA VAL A 111 31.54 1.22 36.36
C VAL A 111 32.56 2.37 36.32
N LEU A 112 32.21 3.50 35.68
CA LEU A 112 33.06 4.69 35.67
C LEU A 112 33.14 5.36 37.06
N LYS A 113 32.08 5.28 37.87
CA LYS A 113 32.09 5.80 39.25
C LYS A 113 32.92 4.97 40.22
N ARG A 114 32.98 3.63 40.06
CA ARG A 114 33.83 2.76 40.89
C ARG A 114 35.30 2.77 40.53
N THR A 115 35.64 3.02 39.27
CA THR A 115 37.05 3.03 38.82
C THR A 115 37.76 4.36 39.11
N SER A 116 37.01 5.39 39.52
CA SER A 116 37.52 6.71 39.90
C SER A 116 37.63 6.95 41.41
N GLN A 117 37.42 5.91 42.24
CA GLN A 117 37.63 5.98 43.69
C GLN A 117 38.81 5.10 44.11
#